data_AF-E1ZG81-F1
#
_entry.id   AF-E1ZG81-F1
#
_cell.length_a   1.000
_cell.length_b   1.000
_cell.length_c   1.000
_cell.angle_alpha   90.00
_cell.angle_beta   90.00
_cell.angle_gamma   90.00
#
_symmetry.space_group_name_H-M   'P 1'
#
loop_
_entity.id
_entity.type
_entity.pdbx_description
1 polymer ?
#
loop_
_entity_poly.entity_id
_entity_poly.type
_entity_poly.pdbx_seq_one_letter_code
_entity_poly.pdbx_strand_id
1 'polypeptide(L)'
;MPSEAAEAAAEPAPSPAAPPPAFDIRPWQFREDLERAAWLRAEAYYEKRSVGRFKASFIKQFAGQELYALLRRTKGAQPLCVTLVATRGSPAAAAAAPAEAPAARGAGGCLGTLDVRLLDGAVAAFIDAYGGLRWPEGVPRGAAPAAYVSNVVVAEAQRGRGLGRGLVGAAAELARERWRAGKVYCHVEVGNEPALALYRACGFSQLGEELAPEEEGLGRRRLLCLALAEPDPTLAA
;
A
#
# COMPACT_ATOMS: atom_id res chain seq x y z
N MET A 1 17.16 68.16 -6.15
CA MET A 1 16.66 66.91 -5.54
C MET A 1 15.50 66.39 -6.37
N PRO A 2 15.70 65.42 -7.28
CA PRO A 2 14.66 64.49 -7.67
C PRO A 2 14.83 63.17 -6.92
N SER A 3 13.69 62.62 -6.49
CA SER A 3 13.52 61.37 -5.76
C SER A 3 13.36 60.23 -6.77
N GLU A 4 14.29 59.28 -6.80
CA GLU A 4 14.10 57.99 -7.49
C GLU A 4 13.37 57.03 -6.54
N ALA A 5 12.08 56.81 -6.82
CA ALA A 5 11.31 55.75 -6.20
C ALA A 5 11.68 54.42 -6.88
N ALA A 6 12.29 53.51 -6.12
CA ALA A 6 12.55 52.15 -6.56
C ALA A 6 11.22 51.38 -6.65
N GLU A 7 10.83 51.02 -7.87
CA GLU A 7 9.67 50.19 -8.17
C GLU A 7 10.00 48.74 -7.77
N ALA A 8 9.49 48.31 -6.61
CA ALA A 8 9.64 46.95 -6.13
C ALA A 8 8.78 46.01 -6.99
N ALA A 9 9.43 45.20 -7.82
CA ALA A 9 8.78 44.14 -8.58
C ALA A 9 8.16 43.13 -7.61
N ALA A 10 6.82 43.04 -7.63
CA ALA A 10 6.09 42.06 -6.85
C ALA A 10 6.40 40.63 -7.35
N GLU A 11 6.75 39.73 -6.43
CA GLU A 11 6.91 38.31 -6.71
C GLU A 11 5.58 37.72 -7.23
N PRO A 12 5.61 36.84 -8.25
CA PRO A 12 4.41 36.21 -8.77
C PRO A 12 3.79 35.30 -7.71
N ALA A 13 2.49 35.47 -7.49
CA ALA A 13 1.70 34.64 -6.57
C ALA A 13 1.84 33.14 -6.92
N PRO A 14 1.90 32.26 -5.91
CA PRO A 14 2.01 30.82 -6.14
C PRO A 14 0.80 30.31 -6.93
N SER A 15 1.08 29.65 -8.06
CA SER A 15 0.08 28.96 -8.88
C SER A 15 -0.81 28.05 -8.02
N PRO A 16 -2.14 28.02 -8.24
CA PRO A 16 -3.03 27.15 -7.48
C PRO A 16 -2.58 25.69 -7.62
N ALA A 17 -2.43 25.01 -6.48
CA ALA A 17 -2.03 23.61 -6.43
C ALA A 17 -3.02 22.77 -7.26
N ALA A 18 -2.50 22.04 -8.25
CA ALA A 18 -3.31 21.14 -9.07
C ALA A 18 -4.10 20.18 -8.16
N PRO A 19 -5.37 19.87 -8.48
CA PRO A 19 -6.17 18.93 -7.70
C PRO A 19 -5.42 17.61 -7.55
N PRO A 20 -5.51 16.94 -6.38
CA PRO A 20 -4.81 15.68 -6.17
C PRO A 20 -5.26 14.68 -7.26
N PRO A 21 -4.32 13.92 -7.85
CA PRO A 21 -4.67 12.97 -8.89
C PRO A 21 -5.69 11.96 -8.37
N ALA A 22 -6.75 11.74 -9.14
CA ALA A 22 -7.71 10.69 -8.85
C ALA A 22 -7.03 9.33 -9.08
N PHE A 23 -6.98 8.51 -8.03
CA PHE A 23 -6.50 7.14 -8.09
C PHE A 23 -7.69 6.19 -8.03
N ASP A 24 -7.68 5.14 -8.83
CA ASP A 24 -8.61 4.02 -8.70
C ASP A 24 -7.92 2.93 -7.87
N ILE A 25 -8.50 2.56 -6.73
CA ILE A 25 -7.96 1.57 -5.81
C ILE A 25 -8.96 0.43 -5.69
N ARG A 26 -8.51 -0.78 -6.02
CA ARG A 26 -9.39 -1.95 -6.07
C ARG A 26 -8.64 -3.24 -5.77
N PRO A 27 -9.35 -4.31 -5.39
CA PRO A 27 -8.78 -5.65 -5.43
C PRO A 27 -8.25 -5.99 -6.84
N TRP A 28 -7.19 -6.80 -6.88
CA TRP A 28 -6.74 -7.41 -8.12
C TRP A 28 -7.88 -8.21 -8.77
N GLN A 29 -7.95 -8.16 -10.10
CA GLN A 29 -8.97 -8.85 -10.88
C GLN A 29 -8.33 -9.79 -11.90
N PHE A 30 -7.22 -9.35 -12.50
CA PHE A 30 -6.54 -10.07 -13.55
C PHE A 30 -5.11 -10.41 -13.13
N ARG A 31 -4.52 -11.42 -13.77
CA ARG A 31 -3.14 -11.82 -13.53
C ARG A 31 -2.17 -10.66 -13.74
N GLU A 32 -2.46 -9.81 -14.71
CA GLU A 32 -1.69 -8.62 -15.07
C GLU A 32 -1.64 -7.60 -13.93
N ASP A 33 -2.66 -7.53 -13.07
CA ASP A 33 -2.63 -6.68 -11.87
C ASP A 33 -1.54 -7.16 -10.90
N LEU A 34 -1.45 -8.48 -10.69
CA LEU A 34 -0.46 -9.10 -9.81
C LEU A 34 0.95 -9.01 -10.40
N GLU A 35 1.09 -9.16 -11.72
CA GLU A 35 2.38 -8.98 -12.41
C GLU A 35 2.92 -7.55 -12.24
N ARG A 36 2.05 -6.55 -12.39
CA ARG A 36 2.42 -5.14 -12.18
C ARG A 36 2.71 -4.83 -10.72
N ALA A 37 1.93 -5.38 -9.79
CA ALA A 37 2.20 -5.24 -8.36
C ALA A 37 3.55 -5.86 -7.96
N ALA A 38 3.84 -7.06 -8.47
CA ALA A 38 5.11 -7.75 -8.23
C ALA A 38 6.30 -6.96 -8.79
N TRP A 39 6.15 -6.41 -10.00
CA TRP A 39 7.18 -5.56 -10.60
C TRP A 39 7.44 -4.30 -9.79
N LEU A 40 6.38 -3.59 -9.38
CA LEU A 40 6.51 -2.38 -8.56
C LEU A 40 7.21 -2.66 -7.22
N ARG A 41 6.90 -3.80 -6.58
CA ARG A 41 7.57 -4.24 -5.34
C ARG A 41 9.05 -4.54 -5.58
N ALA A 42 9.38 -5.18 -6.70
CA ALA A 42 10.76 -5.45 -7.08
C ALA A 42 11.56 -4.16 -7.31
N GLU A 43 10.98 -3.18 -8.01
CA GLU A 43 11.62 -1.88 -8.22
C GLU A 43 11.88 -1.16 -6.89
N ALA A 44 10.88 -1.11 -6.00
CA ALA A 44 11.02 -0.50 -4.68
C ALA A 44 12.09 -1.20 -3.82
N TYR A 45 12.17 -2.54 -3.87
CA TYR A 45 13.17 -3.31 -3.13
C TYR A 45 14.62 -2.98 -3.54
N TYR A 46 14.84 -2.74 -4.84
CA TYR A 46 16.15 -2.39 -5.39
C TYR A 46 16.37 -0.88 -5.56
N GLU A 47 15.45 -0.03 -5.14
CA GLU A 47 15.52 1.44 -5.29
C GLU A 47 16.81 1.98 -4.65
N LYS A 48 17.05 1.64 -3.38
CA LYS A 48 18.20 2.08 -2.58
C LYS A 48 19.41 1.14 -2.64
N ARG A 49 19.33 0.03 -3.37
CA ARG A 49 20.39 -0.99 -3.44
C ARG A 49 21.31 -0.73 -4.62
N SER A 50 22.62 -0.70 -4.37
CA SER A 50 23.62 -0.72 -5.43
C SER A 50 23.80 -2.16 -5.92
N VAL A 51 23.11 -2.53 -7.00
CA VAL A 51 23.16 -3.88 -7.60
C VAL A 51 23.95 -3.94 -8.91
N GLY A 52 24.83 -2.96 -9.16
CA GLY A 52 25.68 -2.91 -10.33
C GLY A 52 24.90 -2.93 -11.66
N ARG A 53 25.59 -3.32 -12.76
CA ARG A 53 25.02 -3.30 -14.12
C ARG A 53 23.86 -4.28 -14.38
N PHE A 54 23.60 -5.22 -13.47
CA PHE A 54 22.60 -6.28 -13.64
C PHE A 54 21.27 -6.02 -12.90
N LYS A 55 21.06 -4.78 -12.42
CA LYS A 55 19.85 -4.36 -11.69
C LYS A 55 18.54 -4.84 -12.35
N ALA A 56 18.42 -4.72 -13.67
CA ALA A 56 17.22 -5.13 -14.41
C ALA A 56 16.94 -6.65 -14.32
N SER A 57 17.98 -7.49 -14.39
CA SER A 57 17.83 -8.95 -14.26
C SER A 57 17.41 -9.35 -12.84
N PHE A 58 17.96 -8.70 -11.81
CA PHE A 58 17.57 -8.91 -10.42
C PHE A 58 16.12 -8.49 -10.15
N ILE A 59 15.69 -7.34 -10.69
CA ILE A 59 14.29 -6.90 -10.62
C ILE A 59 13.38 -7.93 -11.27
N LYS A 60 13.71 -8.40 -12.48
CA LYS A 60 12.90 -9.41 -13.18
C LYS A 60 12.78 -10.72 -12.39
N GLN A 61 13.89 -11.21 -11.84
CA GLN A 61 13.89 -12.44 -11.04
C GLN A 61 13.04 -12.28 -9.77
N PHE A 62 13.23 -11.17 -9.05
CA PHE A 62 12.47 -10.87 -7.83
C PHE A 62 10.97 -10.72 -8.14
N ALA A 63 10.62 -9.99 -9.19
CA ALA A 63 9.22 -9.83 -9.62
C ALA A 63 8.58 -11.19 -9.96
N GLY A 64 9.32 -12.13 -10.56
CA GLY A 64 8.83 -13.48 -10.81
C GLY A 64 8.54 -14.26 -9.52
N GLN A 65 9.43 -14.15 -8.52
CA GLN A 65 9.24 -14.76 -7.19
C GLN A 65 8.04 -14.15 -6.45
N GLU A 66 7.93 -12.83 -6.47
CA GLU A 66 6.81 -12.12 -5.82
C GLU A 66 5.47 -12.43 -6.49
N LEU A 67 5.43 -12.54 -7.82
CA LEU A 67 4.22 -12.97 -8.54
C LEU A 67 3.77 -14.38 -8.11
N TYR A 68 4.71 -15.31 -7.99
CA TYR A 68 4.41 -16.67 -7.52
C TYR A 68 3.82 -16.65 -6.10
N ALA A 69 4.40 -15.85 -5.21
CA ALA A 69 3.89 -15.70 -3.84
C ALA A 69 2.49 -15.07 -3.81
N LEU A 70 2.26 -14.02 -4.62
CA LEU A 70 0.95 -13.38 -4.80
C LEU A 70 -0.11 -14.40 -5.24
N LEU A 71 0.14 -15.11 -6.34
CA LEU A 71 -0.79 -16.11 -6.89
C LEU A 71 -1.12 -17.22 -5.88
N ARG A 72 -0.14 -17.63 -5.06
CA ARG A 72 -0.36 -18.65 -4.03
C ARG A 72 -1.27 -18.13 -2.91
N ARG A 73 -1.03 -16.92 -2.40
CA ARG A 73 -1.76 -16.39 -1.23
C ARG A 73 -3.14 -15.82 -1.55
N THR A 74 -3.37 -15.39 -2.80
CA THR A 74 -4.67 -14.85 -3.25
C THR A 74 -5.56 -15.90 -3.90
N LYS A 75 -5.19 -17.19 -3.84
CA LYS A 75 -5.94 -18.29 -4.46
C LYS A 75 -7.24 -18.60 -3.73
N GLY A 76 -8.25 -19.03 -4.49
CA GLY A 76 -9.53 -19.52 -3.99
C GLY A 76 -10.66 -18.50 -4.11
N ALA A 77 -11.91 -18.95 -3.97
CA ALA A 77 -13.09 -18.09 -4.10
C ALA A 77 -13.19 -17.08 -2.93
N GLN A 78 -12.73 -17.48 -1.75
CA GLN A 78 -12.68 -16.65 -0.55
C GLN A 78 -11.24 -16.60 -0.03
N PRO A 79 -10.36 -15.84 -0.69
CA PRO A 79 -8.96 -15.81 -0.30
C PRO A 79 -8.79 -15.10 1.04
N LEU A 80 -7.94 -15.68 1.89
CA LEU A 80 -7.55 -15.08 3.17
C LEU A 80 -6.60 -13.89 3.00
N CYS A 81 -6.10 -13.65 1.78
CA CYS A 81 -5.27 -12.51 1.43
C CYS A 81 -5.79 -11.88 0.14
N VAL A 82 -5.95 -10.56 0.15
CA VAL A 82 -6.32 -9.76 -1.02
C VAL A 82 -5.22 -8.77 -1.28
N THR A 83 -4.75 -8.71 -2.53
CA THR A 83 -3.87 -7.64 -2.99
C THR A 83 -4.72 -6.52 -3.58
N LEU A 84 -4.55 -5.32 -3.06
CA LEU A 84 -5.06 -4.08 -3.64
C LEU A 84 -4.04 -3.55 -4.64
N VAL A 85 -4.54 -3.03 -5.76
CA VAL A 85 -3.77 -2.33 -6.77
C VAL A 85 -4.39 -0.96 -6.98
N ALA A 86 -3.52 0.05 -7.09
CA ALA A 86 -3.89 1.39 -7.46
C ALA A 86 -3.46 1.67 -8.89
N THR A 87 -4.36 2.23 -9.68
CA THR A 87 -4.10 2.67 -11.05
C THR A 87 -4.41 4.15 -11.20
N ARG A 88 -4.06 4.74 -12.36
CA ARG A 88 -4.59 6.07 -12.69
C ARG A 88 -6.11 5.96 -12.78
N GLY A 89 -6.83 6.83 -12.08
CA GLY A 89 -8.26 6.97 -12.25
C GLY A 89 -8.57 7.30 -13.72
N SER A 90 -9.58 6.66 -14.29
CA SER A 90 -10.05 7.04 -15.62
C SER A 90 -10.53 8.50 -15.58
N PRO A 91 -10.20 9.34 -16.57
CA PRO A 91 -10.79 10.66 -16.71
C PRO A 91 -12.25 10.53 -17.21
N ALA A 92 -13.11 9.80 -16.50
CA ALA A 92 -14.55 9.88 -16.73
C ALA A 92 -15.12 11.26 -16.30
N ALA A 93 -14.30 12.14 -15.70
CA ALA A 93 -14.61 13.53 -15.39
C ALA A 93 -13.80 14.57 -16.22
N ALA A 94 -12.93 14.13 -17.15
CA ALA A 94 -12.16 15.04 -17.99
C ALA A 94 -12.16 14.54 -19.44
N ALA A 95 -13.25 14.83 -20.14
CA ALA A 95 -13.36 14.56 -21.57
C ALA A 95 -12.35 15.39 -22.39
N ALA A 96 -11.85 14.73 -23.45
CA ALA A 96 -11.18 15.27 -24.64
C ALA A 96 -9.75 15.82 -24.51
N ALA A 97 -8.77 14.94 -24.72
CA ALA A 97 -7.52 15.28 -25.40
C ALA A 97 -7.13 14.11 -26.34
N PRO A 98 -6.58 14.38 -27.54
CA PRO A 98 -6.35 13.34 -28.53
C PRO A 98 -5.15 12.47 -28.15
N ALA A 99 -5.20 11.24 -28.65
CA ALA A 99 -4.21 10.20 -28.45
C ALA A 99 -2.81 10.64 -28.90
N GLU A 100 -1.82 10.55 -28.01
CA GLU A 100 -0.42 10.57 -28.41
C GLU A 100 0.41 9.42 -27.81
N ALA A 101 1.16 8.83 -28.73
CA ALA A 101 2.33 7.96 -28.64
C ALA A 101 2.18 6.52 -28.07
N PRO A 102 2.78 5.52 -28.74
CA PRO A 102 2.74 4.13 -28.29
C PRO A 102 3.56 3.99 -27.01
N ALA A 103 2.87 3.63 -25.92
CA ALA A 103 3.49 3.35 -24.65
C ALA A 103 4.62 2.32 -24.81
N ALA A 104 5.84 2.73 -24.45
CA ALA A 104 6.96 1.83 -24.31
C ALA A 104 6.52 0.62 -23.45
N ARG A 105 6.76 -0.59 -23.94
CA ARG A 105 6.60 -1.83 -23.16
C ARG A 105 7.60 -1.81 -22.02
N GLY A 106 7.20 -1.24 -20.88
CA GLY A 106 7.96 -1.18 -19.64
C GLY A 106 7.40 -0.08 -18.74
N ALA A 107 6.87 -0.45 -17.57
CA ALA A 107 6.28 0.44 -16.54
C ALA A 107 5.03 1.25 -16.96
N GLY A 108 3.85 0.90 -16.43
CA GLY A 108 2.67 1.75 -16.59
C GLY A 108 1.34 1.06 -16.30
N GLY A 109 0.96 1.02 -15.02
CA GLY A 109 -0.40 0.68 -14.62
C GLY A 109 -0.58 0.72 -13.12
N CYS A 110 0.24 -0.02 -12.39
CA CYS A 110 0.21 -0.06 -10.93
C CYS A 110 1.02 1.11 -10.36
N LEU A 111 0.33 2.08 -9.76
CA LEU A 111 0.89 3.23 -9.06
C LEU A 111 1.14 2.95 -7.58
N GLY A 112 0.51 1.91 -7.06
CA GLY A 112 0.67 1.47 -5.69
C GLY A 112 0.00 0.12 -5.45
N THR A 113 0.48 -0.60 -4.44
CA THR A 113 -0.03 -1.91 -4.06
C THR A 113 0.05 -2.09 -2.56
N LEU A 114 -0.83 -2.93 -2.02
CA LEU A 114 -0.90 -3.32 -0.62
C LEU A 114 -1.50 -4.72 -0.53
N ASP A 115 -1.06 -5.53 0.43
CA ASP A 115 -1.77 -6.76 0.80
C ASP A 115 -2.53 -6.58 2.11
N VAL A 116 -3.78 -7.06 2.12
CA VAL A 116 -4.61 -7.14 3.31
C VAL A 116 -4.97 -8.61 3.55
N ARG A 117 -4.74 -9.10 4.77
CA ARG A 117 -4.94 -10.51 5.15
C ARG A 117 -5.94 -10.63 6.29
N LEU A 118 -6.83 -11.61 6.21
CA LEU A 118 -7.73 -11.99 7.31
C LEU A 118 -6.94 -12.69 8.42
N LEU A 119 -7.10 -12.18 9.63
CA LEU A 119 -6.65 -12.80 10.86
C LEU A 119 -7.89 -13.22 11.65
N ASP A 120 -8.22 -14.50 11.59
CA ASP A 120 -9.34 -15.07 12.32
C ASP A 120 -8.86 -16.33 13.04
N GLY A 121 -9.10 -16.38 14.35
CA GLY A 121 -8.71 -17.50 15.22
C GLY A 121 -9.31 -18.83 14.76
N ALA A 122 -10.49 -18.83 14.14
CA ALA A 122 -11.14 -20.02 13.62
C ALA A 122 -10.37 -20.68 12.46
N VAL A 123 -9.62 -19.89 11.69
CA VAL A 123 -8.80 -20.37 10.55
C VAL A 123 -7.30 -20.26 10.82
N ALA A 124 -6.89 -19.83 12.01
CA ALA A 124 -5.48 -19.64 12.36
C ALA A 124 -4.65 -20.93 12.17
N ALA A 125 -5.20 -22.09 12.53
CA ALA A 125 -4.55 -23.38 12.30
C ALA A 125 -4.38 -23.71 10.80
N PHE A 126 -5.35 -23.34 9.96
CA PHE A 126 -5.25 -23.51 8.50
C PHE A 126 -4.22 -22.55 7.88
N ILE A 127 -4.19 -21.31 8.37
CA ILE A 127 -3.22 -20.28 8.00
C ILE A 127 -1.79 -20.78 8.26
N ASP A 128 -1.52 -21.24 9.48
CA ASP A 128 -0.21 -21.71 9.92
C ASP A 128 0.23 -23.02 9.20
N ALA A 129 -0.70 -23.94 8.91
CA ALA A 129 -0.38 -25.26 8.33
C ALA A 129 -0.34 -25.31 6.79
N TYR A 130 -1.23 -24.60 6.09
CA TYR A 130 -1.44 -24.77 4.65
C TYR A 130 -1.38 -23.46 3.84
N GLY A 131 -1.58 -22.31 4.49
CA GLY A 131 -1.64 -21.01 3.83
C GLY A 131 -0.28 -20.50 3.34
N GLY A 132 0.83 -20.98 3.91
CA GLY A 132 2.15 -20.34 3.72
C GLY A 132 2.18 -18.92 4.30
N LEU A 133 1.24 -18.61 5.18
CA LEU A 133 1.03 -17.31 5.79
C LEU A 133 1.10 -17.57 7.29
N ARG A 134 2.13 -17.09 7.99
CA ARG A 134 2.19 -17.26 9.45
C ARG A 134 1.36 -16.20 10.15
N TRP A 135 0.81 -16.53 11.31
CA TRP A 135 0.28 -15.53 12.22
C TRP A 135 1.37 -14.50 12.58
N PRO A 136 1.14 -13.18 12.41
CA PRO A 136 2.18 -12.20 12.68
C PRO A 136 2.53 -12.14 14.18
N GLU A 137 3.82 -12.04 14.49
CA GLU A 137 4.30 -11.95 15.88
C GLU A 137 3.69 -10.75 16.61
N GLY A 138 3.41 -10.90 17.91
CA GLY A 138 2.86 -9.84 18.75
C GLY A 138 1.39 -9.49 18.48
N VAL A 139 0.80 -9.92 17.35
CA VAL A 139 -0.62 -9.68 17.07
C VAL A 139 -1.49 -10.57 17.97
N PRO A 140 -2.41 -9.99 18.77
CA PRO A 140 -3.26 -10.77 19.66
C PRO A 140 -4.13 -11.77 18.88
N ARG A 141 -4.16 -13.03 19.35
CA ARG A 141 -5.09 -14.06 18.87
C ARG A 141 -6.45 -13.88 19.54
N GLY A 142 -7.26 -13.00 18.98
CA GLY A 142 -8.63 -12.73 19.45
C GLY A 142 -9.67 -13.66 18.84
N ALA A 143 -10.85 -13.73 19.48
CA ALA A 143 -12.02 -14.42 18.93
C ALA A 143 -12.68 -13.65 17.78
N ALA A 144 -12.58 -12.32 17.78
CA ALA A 144 -13.10 -11.48 16.71
C ALA A 144 -12.12 -11.43 15.52
N PRO A 145 -12.62 -11.43 14.27
CA PRO A 145 -11.78 -11.23 13.10
C PRO A 145 -11.02 -9.90 13.15
N ALA A 146 -9.80 -9.93 12.63
CA ALA A 146 -8.96 -8.76 12.40
C ALA A 146 -8.36 -8.85 10.99
N ALA A 147 -7.67 -7.79 10.58
CA ALA A 147 -6.89 -7.79 9.35
C ALA A 147 -5.42 -7.42 9.59
N TYR A 148 -4.55 -7.82 8.67
CA TYR A 148 -3.14 -7.47 8.67
C TYR A 148 -2.75 -6.85 7.32
N VAL A 149 -2.19 -5.65 7.37
CA VAL A 149 -1.69 -4.92 6.22
C VAL A 149 -0.18 -5.16 6.08
N SER A 150 0.26 -5.46 4.86
CA SER A 150 1.67 -5.68 4.53
C SER A 150 1.98 -5.27 3.09
N ASN A 151 3.27 -5.21 2.75
CA ASN A 151 3.76 -4.95 1.40
C ASN A 151 3.16 -3.69 0.75
N VAL A 152 3.01 -2.63 1.54
CA VAL A 152 2.53 -1.33 1.05
C VAL A 152 3.64 -0.66 0.26
N VAL A 153 3.42 -0.48 -1.03
CA VAL A 153 4.37 0.17 -1.93
C VAL A 153 3.62 1.21 -2.76
N VAL A 154 4.19 2.41 -2.84
CA VAL A 154 3.75 3.46 -3.75
C VAL A 154 4.92 3.78 -4.68
N ALA A 155 4.63 3.84 -5.97
CA ALA A 155 5.60 4.24 -6.99
C ALA A 155 6.24 5.56 -6.58
N GLU A 156 7.56 5.67 -6.73
CA GLU A 156 8.34 6.81 -6.24
C GLU A 156 7.76 8.15 -6.70
N ALA A 157 7.44 8.25 -7.99
CA ALA A 157 6.84 9.44 -8.61
C ALA A 157 5.42 9.80 -8.09
N GLN A 158 4.77 8.89 -7.35
CA GLN A 158 3.42 9.07 -6.80
C GLN A 158 3.40 9.26 -5.28
N ARG A 159 4.57 9.25 -4.61
CA ARG A 159 4.67 9.51 -3.17
C ARG A 159 4.30 10.96 -2.84
N GLY A 160 3.86 11.21 -1.61
CA GLY A 160 3.43 12.53 -1.15
C GLY A 160 2.09 13.03 -1.72
N ARG A 161 1.40 12.22 -2.54
CA ARG A 161 0.11 12.58 -3.19
C ARG A 161 -1.12 11.94 -2.55
N GLY A 162 -0.98 11.39 -1.34
CA GLY A 162 -2.09 10.75 -0.62
C GLY A 162 -2.41 9.30 -1.03
N LEU A 163 -1.74 8.73 -2.04
CA LEU A 163 -2.02 7.37 -2.51
C LEU A 163 -1.83 6.28 -1.43
N GLY A 164 -0.78 6.39 -0.62
CA GLY A 164 -0.56 5.46 0.50
C GLY A 164 -1.72 5.47 1.50
N ARG A 165 -2.27 6.65 1.80
CA ARG A 165 -3.44 6.80 2.67
C ARG A 165 -4.68 6.17 2.04
N GLY A 166 -4.88 6.39 0.74
CA GLY A 166 -5.96 5.74 -0.01
C GLY A 166 -5.88 4.21 0.04
N LEU A 167 -4.70 3.63 -0.15
CA LEU A 167 -4.50 2.18 -0.10
C LEU A 167 -4.83 1.61 1.29
N VAL A 168 -4.35 2.26 2.36
CA VAL A 168 -4.63 1.82 3.73
C VAL A 168 -6.12 1.99 4.07
N GLY A 169 -6.76 3.06 3.61
CA GLY A 169 -8.21 3.28 3.76
C GLY A 169 -9.03 2.17 3.09
N ALA A 170 -8.74 1.88 1.82
CA ALA A 170 -9.42 0.80 1.08
C ALA A 170 -9.19 -0.58 1.72
N ALA A 171 -8.01 -0.82 2.31
CA ALA A 171 -7.74 -2.04 3.04
C ALA A 171 -8.60 -2.16 4.31
N ALA A 172 -8.76 -1.06 5.05
CA ALA A 172 -9.59 -0.99 6.25
C ALA A 172 -11.08 -1.19 5.90
N GLU A 173 -11.56 -0.56 4.83
CA GLU A 173 -12.93 -0.73 4.32
C GLU A 173 -13.18 -2.18 3.92
N LEU A 174 -12.27 -2.80 3.14
CA LEU A 174 -12.38 -4.20 2.76
C LEU A 174 -12.42 -5.11 3.99
N ALA A 175 -11.53 -4.89 4.97
CA ALA A 175 -11.48 -5.68 6.20
C ALA A 175 -12.80 -5.58 6.99
N ARG A 176 -13.36 -4.37 7.10
CA ARG A 176 -14.64 -4.12 7.79
C ARG A 176 -15.81 -4.75 7.06
N GLU A 177 -15.89 -4.58 5.74
CA GLU A 177 -17.07 -4.95 4.95
C GLU A 177 -17.10 -6.43 4.63
N ARG A 178 -15.95 -7.00 4.24
CA ARG A 178 -15.84 -8.40 3.81
C ARG A 178 -15.69 -9.36 4.97
N TRP A 179 -14.94 -8.98 6.01
CA TRP A 179 -14.56 -9.89 7.09
C TRP A 179 -15.12 -9.49 8.45
N ARG A 180 -15.85 -8.37 8.54
CA ARG A 180 -16.34 -7.83 9.82
C ARG A 180 -15.21 -7.67 10.83
N ALA A 181 -14.02 -7.32 10.34
CA ALA A 181 -12.85 -7.13 11.18
C ALA A 181 -13.05 -5.91 12.09
N GLY A 182 -12.73 -6.06 13.38
CA GLY A 182 -12.78 -4.93 14.32
C GLY A 182 -11.47 -4.13 14.38
N LYS A 183 -10.38 -4.69 13.85
CA LYS A 183 -9.03 -4.10 13.92
C LYS A 183 -8.21 -4.40 12.67
N VAL A 184 -7.28 -3.50 12.35
CA VAL A 184 -6.23 -3.69 11.35
C VAL A 184 -4.87 -3.52 12.00
N TYR A 185 -3.98 -4.46 11.75
CA TYR A 185 -2.61 -4.46 12.27
C TYR A 185 -1.58 -4.30 11.14
N CYS A 186 -0.41 -3.77 11.47
CA CYS A 186 0.76 -3.84 10.59
C CYS A 186 2.06 -3.78 11.41
N HIS A 187 3.16 -4.27 10.84
CA HIS A 187 4.50 -4.03 11.37
C HIS A 187 5.20 -2.95 10.56
N VAL A 188 5.97 -2.12 11.26
CA VAL A 188 6.81 -1.09 10.65
C VAL A 188 8.16 -1.10 11.32
N GLU A 189 9.23 -1.09 10.52
CA GLU A 189 10.59 -0.91 11.03
C GLU A 189 10.73 0.46 11.72
N VAL A 190 11.46 0.49 12.84
CA VAL A 190 11.62 1.70 13.66
C VAL A 190 12.22 2.87 12.85
N GLY A 191 13.15 2.58 11.93
CA GLY A 191 13.79 3.56 11.04
C GLY A 191 13.05 3.82 9.74
N ASN A 192 11.76 3.47 9.63
CA ASN A 192 10.94 3.77 8.46
C ASN A 192 9.98 4.93 8.78
N GLU A 193 10.53 6.13 8.93
CA GLU A 193 9.78 7.34 9.26
C GLU A 193 8.65 7.65 8.26
N PRO A 194 8.82 7.47 6.94
CA PRO A 194 7.74 7.69 5.98
C PRO A 194 6.54 6.77 6.22
N ALA A 195 6.77 5.48 6.51
CA ALA A 195 5.69 4.55 6.82
C ALA A 195 5.05 4.86 8.18
N LEU A 196 5.85 5.16 9.20
CA LEU A 196 5.32 5.56 10.52
C LEU A 196 4.44 6.81 10.42
N ALA A 197 4.84 7.82 9.65
CA ALA A 197 4.05 9.02 9.41
C ALA A 197 2.73 8.69 8.67
N LEU A 198 2.79 7.82 7.65
CA LEU A 198 1.59 7.35 6.94
C LEU A 198 0.60 6.66 7.90
N TYR A 199 1.05 5.67 8.67
CA TYR A 199 0.15 4.91 9.54
C TYR A 199 -0.43 5.78 10.66
N ARG A 200 0.35 6.70 11.24
CA ARG A 200 -0.17 7.69 12.21
C ARG A 200 -1.24 8.59 11.59
N ALA A 201 -1.02 9.08 10.36
CA ALA A 201 -2.00 9.89 9.65
C ALA A 201 -3.29 9.10 9.30
N CYS A 202 -3.20 7.77 9.23
CA CYS A 202 -4.34 6.86 9.08
C CYS A 202 -4.98 6.47 10.43
N GLY A 203 -4.50 6.98 11.57
CA GLY A 203 -5.06 6.71 12.90
C GLY A 203 -4.53 5.47 13.59
N PHE A 204 -3.44 4.86 13.10
CA PHE A 204 -2.81 3.74 13.79
C PHE A 204 -2.10 4.20 15.06
N SER A 205 -2.16 3.36 16.09
CA SER A 205 -1.46 3.50 17.37
C SER A 205 -0.48 2.35 17.56
N GLN A 206 0.63 2.58 18.26
CA GLN A 206 1.58 1.52 18.58
C GLN A 206 1.02 0.60 19.68
N LEU A 207 1.25 -0.69 19.54
CA LEU A 207 0.97 -1.69 20.56
C LEU A 207 2.25 -2.35 21.03
N GLY A 208 2.40 -2.45 22.35
CA GLY A 208 3.51 -3.15 22.99
C GLY A 208 4.89 -2.54 22.71
N GLU A 209 5.90 -3.34 23.00
CA GLU A 209 7.31 -2.97 22.84
C GLU A 209 7.81 -3.22 21.41
N GLU A 210 9.01 -2.71 21.12
CA GLU A 210 9.70 -2.98 19.86
C GLU A 210 10.10 -4.45 19.80
N LEU A 211 9.71 -5.13 18.72
CA LEU A 211 10.08 -6.51 18.46
C LEU A 211 11.44 -6.56 17.78
N ALA A 212 12.14 -7.67 17.98
CA ALA A 212 13.38 -7.98 17.28
C ALA A 212 13.18 -7.99 15.76
N PRO A 213 14.26 -7.81 14.99
CA PRO A 213 14.23 -8.00 13.54
C PRO A 213 13.67 -9.37 13.15
N GLU A 214 12.87 -9.40 12.09
CA GLU A 214 12.33 -10.66 11.55
C GLU A 214 13.39 -11.43 10.74
N GLU A 215 14.33 -10.71 10.14
CA GLU A 215 15.43 -11.26 9.32
C GLU A 215 16.73 -10.52 9.62
N GLU A 216 17.85 -11.21 9.37
CA GLU A 216 19.19 -10.65 9.52
C GLU A 216 19.40 -9.48 8.55
N GLY A 217 19.77 -8.31 9.09
CA GLY A 217 19.93 -7.07 8.32
C GLY A 217 18.71 -6.15 8.29
N LEU A 218 17.58 -6.53 8.90
CA LEU A 218 16.48 -5.62 9.19
C LEU A 218 16.61 -5.00 10.58
N GLY A 219 16.01 -3.83 10.79
CA GLY A 219 15.89 -3.20 12.09
C GLY A 219 14.78 -3.78 12.96
N ARG A 220 14.75 -3.32 14.21
CA ARG A 220 13.62 -3.57 15.13
C ARG A 220 12.32 -3.06 14.53
N ARG A 221 11.20 -3.68 14.92
CA ARG A 221 9.88 -3.38 14.36
C ARG A 221 8.87 -3.03 15.45
N ARG A 222 7.91 -2.19 15.11
CA ARG A 222 6.77 -1.81 15.96
C ARG A 222 5.52 -2.44 15.40
N LEU A 223 4.71 -3.04 16.27
CA LEU A 223 3.36 -3.44 15.93
C LEU A 223 2.44 -2.23 16.06
N LEU A 224 1.69 -1.92 15.01
CA LEU A 224 0.69 -0.85 15.01
C LEU A 224 -0.71 -1.43 14.84
N CYS A 225 -1.70 -0.73 15.38
CA CYS A 225 -3.11 -1.12 15.35
C CYS A 225 -4.01 0.08 15.05
N LEU A 226 -4.97 -0.14 14.15
CA LEU A 226 -6.12 0.72 13.90
C LEU A 226 -7.39 -0.01 14.36
N ALA A 227 -8.18 0.64 15.21
CA ALA A 227 -9.52 0.16 15.53
C ALA A 227 -10.47 0.57 14.40
N LEU A 228 -11.29 -0.38 13.93
CA LEU A 228 -12.36 -0.09 12.99
C LEU A 228 -13.64 0.08 13.82
N ALA A 229 -14.39 1.16 13.57
CA ALA A 229 -15.70 1.33 14.17
C ALA A 229 -16.62 0.18 13.71
N GLU A 230 -17.48 -0.30 14.60
CA GLU A 230 -18.52 -1.24 14.22
C GLU A 230 -19.41 -0.62 13.13
N PRO A 231 -19.86 -1.40 12.13
CA PRO A 231 -20.83 -0.91 11.17
C PRO A 231 -22.08 -0.45 11.92
N ASP A 232 -22.53 0.77 11.64
CA ASP A 232 -23.76 1.30 12.24
C ASP A 232 -24.93 0.36 11.87
N PRO A 233 -25.57 -0.29 12.86
CA PRO A 233 -26.64 -1.26 12.60
C PRO A 233 -27.87 -0.62 11.94
N THR A 234 -27.97 0.71 11.93
CA THR A 234 -29.12 1.43 11.34
C THR A 234 -29.03 1.64 9.83
N LEU A 235 -27.86 1.41 9.21
CA LEU A 235 -27.63 1.58 7.76
C LEU A 235 -27.81 0.29 6.94
N ALA A 236 -28.27 -0.80 7.57
CA ALA A 236 -28.48 -2.11 6.93
C ALA A 236 -29.96 -2.46 6.69
N ALA A 237 -30.86 -1.46 6.66
CA ALA A 237 -32.29 -1.63 6.41
C ALA A 237 -32.68 -1.31 4.96
#